data_AF-A0A554VIF5-F1
#
_entry.id   AF-A0A554VIF5-F1
#
_cell.length_a   1.000
_cell.length_b   1.000
_cell.length_c   1.000
_cell.angle_alpha   90.00
_cell.angle_beta   90.00
_cell.angle_gamma   90.00
#
_symmetry.space_group_name_H-M   'P 1'
#
loop_
_entity.id
_entity.type
_entity.pdbx_description
1 polymer ?
#
loop_
_entity_poly.entity_id
_entity_poly.type
_entity_poly.pdbx_seq_one_letter_code
_entity_poly.pdbx_strand_id
1 'polypeptide(L)'
;MKKNGVTPKTTTTGTQKPATTVKKEETPKDVTEKLAKEAVGKTTPISIEDRMTAFDQLTGLANQRTRLKSKLEELNKFVFNNGANCEFSVKDEEGKTFKTTNNNLITLVTGILKDTLEERKTEIEAQIVKFQL
;
A
#
# COMPACT_ATOMS: atom_id res chain seq x y z
N MET A 1 -72.51 47.67 3.28
CA MET A 1 -72.79 46.98 2.00
C MET A 1 -72.61 45.48 2.26
N LYS A 2 -73.70 44.68 2.36
CA LYS A 2 -74.22 43.72 1.35
C LYS A 2 -73.11 42.79 0.79
N LYS A 3 -73.20 41.46 0.70
CA LYS A 3 -74.11 40.37 1.15
C LYS A 3 -73.42 39.06 0.64
N ASN A 4 -73.54 37.94 1.37
CA ASN A 4 -73.60 36.51 1.00
C ASN A 4 -72.80 36.01 -0.24
N GLY A 5 -71.89 35.02 -0.15
CA GLY A 5 -72.17 33.59 0.08
C GLY A 5 -72.51 32.86 -1.23
N VAL A 6 -71.85 31.73 -1.56
CA VAL A 6 -72.33 30.57 -2.37
C VAL A 6 -71.15 29.75 -2.95
N THR A 7 -71.13 28.45 -2.64
CA THR A 7 -70.51 27.37 -3.44
C THR A 7 -71.51 26.78 -4.44
N PRO A 8 -71.07 26.38 -5.65
CA PRO A 8 -71.62 25.20 -6.35
C PRO A 8 -70.46 24.28 -6.84
N LYS A 9 -70.37 22.98 -6.52
CA LYS A 9 -71.10 21.79 -6.98
C LYS A 9 -71.26 21.60 -8.51
N THR A 10 -70.92 20.36 -8.93
CA THR A 10 -71.44 19.53 -10.06
C THR A 10 -70.90 19.74 -11.50
N THR A 11 -70.12 18.77 -12.03
CA THR A 11 -70.41 17.71 -13.06
C THR A 11 -70.29 18.27 -14.50
N THR A 12 -69.54 17.73 -15.48
CA THR A 12 -69.62 16.41 -16.17
C THR A 12 -68.45 16.23 -17.16
N THR A 13 -67.88 15.02 -17.16
CA THR A 13 -67.50 14.15 -18.30
C THR A 13 -66.97 14.74 -19.62
N GLY A 14 -65.73 14.38 -19.98
CA GLY A 14 -65.13 14.60 -21.31
C GLY A 14 -63.77 13.88 -21.51
N THR A 15 -63.82 12.55 -21.56
CA THR A 15 -62.99 11.59 -22.33
C THR A 15 -61.52 11.90 -22.73
N GLN A 16 -60.62 11.05 -22.19
CA GLN A 16 -59.36 10.48 -22.76
C GLN A 16 -57.97 11.17 -22.56
N LYS A 17 -57.21 10.54 -21.64
CA LYS A 17 -55.75 10.29 -21.47
C LYS A 17 -54.74 10.98 -22.43
N PRO A 18 -53.60 11.46 -21.90
CA PRO A 18 -52.39 10.62 -22.03
C PRO A 18 -51.48 10.60 -20.80
N ALA A 19 -50.50 9.69 -20.87
CA ALA A 19 -49.58 9.24 -19.84
C ALA A 19 -48.79 10.34 -19.10
N THR A 20 -48.68 10.20 -17.78
CA THR A 20 -47.64 10.87 -16.99
C THR A 20 -46.48 9.92 -16.80
N THR A 21 -45.40 10.29 -17.47
CA THR A 21 -44.10 9.65 -17.56
C THR A 21 -43.44 9.52 -16.19
N VAL A 22 -43.01 8.30 -15.86
CA VAL A 22 -42.02 8.05 -14.80
C VAL A 22 -40.76 8.84 -15.16
N LYS A 23 -40.39 9.80 -14.31
CA LYS A 23 -39.08 10.47 -14.38
C LYS A 23 -38.02 9.39 -14.10
N LYS A 24 -37.48 8.84 -15.17
CA LYS A 24 -36.26 8.06 -15.19
C LYS A 24 -35.12 9.04 -14.89
N GLU A 25 -34.56 8.97 -13.69
CA GLU A 25 -33.23 9.52 -13.45
C GLU A 25 -32.27 8.77 -14.36
N GLU A 26 -31.90 9.41 -15.46
CA GLU A 26 -30.80 8.99 -16.30
C GLU A 26 -29.52 9.27 -15.52
N THR A 27 -29.10 8.28 -14.73
CA THR A 27 -27.70 8.15 -14.37
C THR A 27 -26.88 8.08 -15.67
N PRO A 28 -25.87 8.95 -15.86
CA PRO A 28 -25.09 8.95 -17.09
C PRO A 28 -24.31 7.64 -17.17
N LYS A 29 -24.79 6.72 -18.03
CA LYS A 29 -24.16 5.43 -18.33
C LYS A 29 -22.69 5.55 -18.72
N ASP A 30 -22.28 6.74 -19.16
CA ASP A 30 -20.92 7.09 -19.57
C ASP A 30 -19.94 7.13 -18.38
N VAL A 31 -20.40 7.48 -17.17
CA VAL A 31 -19.56 7.49 -15.97
C VAL A 31 -19.32 6.07 -15.50
N THR A 32 -20.36 5.23 -15.46
CA THR A 32 -20.24 3.82 -15.07
C THR A 32 -19.45 2.98 -16.08
N GLU A 33 -19.54 3.26 -17.39
CA GLU A 33 -18.71 2.57 -18.40
C GLU A 33 -17.24 2.99 -18.36
N LYS A 34 -16.93 4.25 -18.06
CA LYS A 34 -15.53 4.69 -17.84
C LYS A 34 -14.94 4.09 -16.58
N LEU A 35 -15.67 4.09 -15.47
CA LEU A 35 -15.27 3.43 -14.23
C LEU A 35 -15.11 1.92 -14.40
N ALA A 36 -15.98 1.26 -15.19
CA ALA A 36 -15.85 -0.16 -15.49
C ALA A 36 -14.63 -0.46 -16.39
N LYS A 37 -14.30 0.41 -17.36
CA LYS A 37 -13.11 0.24 -18.22
C LYS A 37 -11.80 0.56 -17.50
N GLU A 38 -11.81 1.46 -16.50
CA GLU A 38 -10.65 1.71 -15.63
C GLU A 38 -10.49 0.63 -14.54
N ALA A 39 -11.58 0.00 -14.09
CA ALA A 39 -11.53 -1.11 -13.14
C ALA A 39 -11.06 -2.43 -13.76
N VAL A 40 -11.25 -2.62 -15.07
CA VAL A 40 -10.70 -3.75 -15.84
C VAL A 40 -9.32 -3.34 -16.35
N GLY A 41 -8.39 -3.11 -15.43
CA GLY A 41 -6.97 -3.17 -15.77
C GLY A 41 -6.73 -4.51 -16.47
N LYS A 42 -6.34 -4.47 -17.74
CA LYS A 42 -6.11 -5.65 -18.57
C LYS A 42 -4.90 -6.41 -17.99
N THR A 43 -5.13 -7.27 -17.01
CA THR A 43 -4.13 -8.23 -16.53
C THR A 43 -3.90 -9.19 -17.69
N THR A 44 -2.75 -9.07 -18.35
CA THR A 44 -2.27 -10.10 -19.26
C THR A 44 -2.31 -11.44 -18.54
N PRO A 45 -2.90 -12.50 -19.14
CA PRO A 45 -2.94 -13.80 -18.50
C PRO A 45 -1.52 -14.26 -18.18
N ILE A 46 -1.18 -14.34 -16.90
CA ILE A 46 0.11 -14.86 -16.43
C ILE A 46 0.02 -16.39 -16.48
N SER A 47 1.04 -17.05 -17.05
CA SER A 47 1.07 -18.51 -17.06
C SER A 47 1.28 -19.06 -15.64
N ILE A 48 0.83 -20.28 -15.36
CA ILE A 48 1.02 -20.89 -14.02
C ILE A 48 2.51 -21.01 -13.67
N GLU A 49 3.36 -21.35 -14.66
CA GLU A 49 4.81 -21.45 -14.47
C GLU A 49 5.42 -20.10 -14.07
N ASP A 50 5.01 -19.01 -14.73
CA ASP A 50 5.48 -17.66 -14.40
C ASP A 50 5.02 -17.25 -13.00
N ARG A 51 3.80 -17.64 -12.59
CA ARG A 51 3.30 -17.39 -11.23
C ARG A 51 4.10 -18.16 -10.18
N MET A 52 4.45 -19.42 -10.44
CA MET A 52 5.28 -20.23 -9.55
C MET A 52 6.68 -19.64 -9.42
N THR A 53 7.31 -19.26 -10.53
CA THR A 53 8.61 -18.59 -10.54
C THR A 53 8.57 -17.27 -9.77
N ALA A 54 7.54 -16.45 -10.01
CA ALA A 54 7.36 -15.18 -9.30
C ALA A 54 7.16 -15.38 -7.79
N PHE A 55 6.43 -16.43 -7.40
CA PHE A 55 6.24 -16.79 -6.00
C PHE A 55 7.54 -17.22 -5.30
N ASP A 56 8.37 -18.01 -5.97
CA ASP A 56 9.67 -18.43 -5.43
C ASP A 56 10.62 -17.24 -5.25
N GLN A 57 10.67 -16.35 -6.23
CA GLN A 57 11.44 -15.10 -6.14
C GLN A 57 10.95 -14.21 -4.99
N LEU A 58 9.63 -14.03 -4.87
CA LEU A 58 9.02 -13.28 -3.78
C LEU A 58 9.37 -13.88 -2.42
N THR A 59 9.35 -15.21 -2.30
CA THR A 59 9.74 -15.93 -1.09
C THR A 59 11.21 -15.66 -0.74
N GLY A 60 12.10 -15.69 -1.74
CA GLY A 60 13.51 -15.31 -1.57
C GLY A 60 13.68 -13.89 -1.04
N LEU A 61 12.98 -12.92 -1.63
CA LEU A 61 13.01 -11.52 -1.20
C LEU A 61 12.43 -11.32 0.21
N ALA A 62 11.33 -12.00 0.54
CA ALA A 62 10.71 -11.94 1.87
C ALA A 62 11.66 -12.48 2.96
N ASN A 63 12.40 -13.55 2.65
CA ASN A 63 13.42 -14.09 3.54
C ASN A 63 14.58 -13.10 3.75
N GLN A 64 15.06 -12.46 2.68
CA GLN A 64 16.10 -11.42 2.78
C GLN A 64 15.63 -10.23 3.62
N ARG A 65 14.41 -9.75 3.39
CA ARG A 65 13.78 -8.66 4.15
C ARG A 65 13.68 -8.99 5.64
N THR A 66 13.32 -10.23 5.96
CA THR A 66 13.25 -10.72 7.36
C THR A 66 14.63 -10.72 8.02
N ARG A 67 15.67 -11.19 7.31
CA ARG A 67 17.05 -11.16 7.81
C ARG A 67 17.55 -9.74 8.06
N LEU A 68 17.32 -8.82 7.11
CA LEU A 68 17.70 -7.41 7.27
C LEU A 68 17.00 -6.76 8.47
N LYS A 69 15.70 -7.03 8.64
CA LYS A 69 14.93 -6.54 9.79
C LYS A 69 15.54 -7.02 11.11
N SER A 70 15.87 -8.31 11.22
CA SER A 70 16.53 -8.86 12.42
C SER A 70 17.87 -8.17 12.71
N LYS A 71 18.68 -7.92 11.67
CA LYS A 71 19.98 -7.24 11.83
C LYS A 71 19.84 -5.78 12.25
N LEU A 72 18.84 -5.06 11.72
CA LEU A 72 18.51 -3.71 12.18
C LEU A 72 18.07 -3.70 13.65
N GLU A 73 17.25 -4.66 14.07
CA GLU A 73 16.84 -4.79 15.47
C GLU A 73 18.03 -5.10 16.40
N GLU A 74 18.94 -5.97 15.99
CA GLU A 74 20.20 -6.27 16.70
C GLU A 74 21.09 -5.01 16.82
N LEU A 75 21.26 -4.27 15.71
CA LEU A 75 22.07 -3.05 15.69
C LEU A 75 21.46 -1.95 16.56
N ASN A 76 20.13 -1.78 16.52
CA ASN A 76 19.45 -0.81 17.38
C ASN A 76 19.60 -1.18 18.86
N LYS A 77 19.52 -2.47 19.22
CA LYS A 77 19.80 -2.93 20.59
C LYS A 77 21.24 -2.66 20.99
N PHE A 78 22.20 -2.87 20.09
CA PHE A 78 23.61 -2.56 20.34
C PHE A 78 23.82 -1.07 20.63
N VAL A 79 23.28 -0.19 19.78
CA VAL A 79 23.39 1.27 19.94
C VAL A 79 22.72 1.73 21.24
N PHE A 80 21.55 1.19 21.60
CA PHE A 80 20.85 1.56 22.83
C PHE A 80 21.57 1.09 24.10
N ASN A 81 22.21 -0.08 24.05
CA ASN A 81 22.89 -0.70 25.20
C ASN A 81 24.38 -0.32 25.30
N ASN A 82 24.87 0.61 24.46
CA ASN A 82 26.25 1.07 24.52
C ASN A 82 26.53 1.88 25.80
N GLY A 83 26.89 1.15 26.86
CA GLY A 83 27.48 1.72 28.07
C GLY A 83 28.98 2.01 27.92
N ALA A 84 29.66 2.24 29.04
CA ALA A 84 31.08 2.63 29.08
C ALA A 84 32.07 1.57 28.53
N ASN A 85 31.64 0.31 28.36
CA ASN A 85 32.51 -0.82 28.01
C ASN A 85 32.19 -1.42 26.63
N CYS A 86 31.83 -0.60 25.65
CA CYS A 86 31.60 -1.08 24.28
C CYS A 86 32.91 -1.45 23.58
N GLU A 87 32.95 -2.61 22.91
CA GLU A 87 34.00 -3.00 21.97
C GLU A 87 33.36 -3.27 20.60
N PHE A 88 33.95 -2.70 19.55
CA PHE A 88 33.69 -3.09 18.17
C PHE A 88 34.84 -3.93 17.65
N SER A 89 34.53 -5.06 17.01
CA SER A 89 35.51 -5.95 16.42
C SER A 89 35.13 -6.40 15.01
N VAL A 90 36.07 -6.36 14.08
CA VAL A 90 35.94 -6.93 12.73
C VAL A 90 37.00 -8.00 12.57
N LYS A 91 36.59 -9.19 12.11
CA LYS A 91 37.47 -10.32 11.87
C LYS A 91 37.45 -10.67 10.39
N ASP A 92 38.62 -10.83 9.78
CA ASP A 92 38.75 -11.29 8.39
C ASP A 92 38.70 -12.83 8.29
N GLU A 93 38.77 -13.34 7.06
CA GLU A 93 38.73 -14.79 6.76
C GLU A 93 39.95 -15.55 7.29
N GLU A 94 41.11 -14.87 7.39
CA GLU A 94 42.33 -15.41 7.99
C GLU A 94 42.31 -15.39 9.53
N GLY A 95 41.28 -14.76 10.09
CA GLY A 95 41.04 -14.63 11.51
C GLY A 95 41.75 -13.48 12.21
N LYS A 96 42.41 -12.58 11.46
CA LYS A 96 42.95 -11.33 11.98
C LYS A 96 41.79 -10.42 12.38
N THR A 97 41.95 -9.75 13.51
CA THR A 97 40.87 -8.95 14.11
C THR A 97 41.31 -7.51 14.30
N PHE A 98 40.54 -6.56 13.79
CA PHE A 98 40.60 -5.16 14.17
C PHE A 98 39.64 -4.92 15.34
N LYS A 99 40.07 -4.23 16.39
CA LYS A 99 39.27 -3.93 17.59
C LYS A 99 39.39 -2.48 18.02
N THR A 100 38.32 -1.92 18.57
CA THR A 100 38.32 -0.59 19.16
C THR A 100 37.29 -0.45 20.28
N THR A 101 37.59 0.38 21.26
CA THR A 101 36.66 0.85 22.31
C THR A 101 36.36 2.35 22.17
N ASN A 102 36.78 2.96 21.07
CA ASN A 102 36.55 4.38 20.82
C ASN A 102 35.08 4.61 20.44
N ASN A 103 34.30 5.16 21.38
CA ASN A 103 32.87 5.40 21.18
C ASN A 103 32.55 6.25 19.94
N ASN A 104 33.37 7.25 19.58
CA ASN A 104 33.10 8.07 18.39
C ASN A 104 33.19 7.23 17.11
N LEU A 105 34.19 6.35 17.02
CA LEU A 105 34.34 5.45 15.89
C LEU A 105 33.20 4.43 15.86
N ILE A 106 32.83 3.88 17.01
CA ILE A 106 31.73 2.91 17.13
C ILE A 106 30.41 3.56 16.70
N THR A 107 30.12 4.78 17.15
CA THR A 107 28.93 5.54 16.72
C THR A 107 28.93 5.81 15.23
N LEU A 108 30.08 6.20 14.65
CA LEU A 108 30.19 6.42 13.20
C LEU A 108 29.91 5.14 12.41
N VAL A 109 30.57 4.03 12.76
CA VAL A 109 30.40 2.76 12.04
C VAL A 109 28.97 2.23 12.20
N THR A 110 28.40 2.29 13.41
CA THR A 110 27.01 1.85 13.63
C THR A 110 26.00 2.70 12.86
N GLY A 111 26.22 4.01 12.73
CA GLY A 111 25.42 4.88 11.87
C GLY A 111 25.47 4.44 10.41
N ILE A 112 26.67 4.28 9.85
CA ILE A 112 26.85 3.82 8.46
C ILE A 112 26.19 2.46 8.23
N LEU A 113 26.36 1.51 9.15
CA LEU A 113 25.74 0.18 9.07
C LEU A 113 24.21 0.28 9.09
N LYS A 114 23.65 1.15 9.92
CA LYS A 114 22.20 1.35 10.01
C LYS A 114 21.66 1.90 8.69
N ASP A 115 22.25 2.96 8.18
CA ASP A 115 21.82 3.61 6.93
C ASP A 115 21.88 2.61 5.76
N THR A 116 22.98 1.85 5.66
CA THR A 116 23.16 0.81 4.62
C THR A 116 22.07 -0.27 4.70
N LEU A 117 21.73 -0.73 5.90
CA LEU A 117 20.71 -1.76 6.10
C LEU A 117 19.30 -1.23 5.83
N GLU A 118 19.01 0.02 6.17
CA GLU A 118 17.71 0.68 5.89
C GLU A 118 17.50 0.94 4.40
N GLU A 119 18.55 1.41 3.71
CA GLU A 119 18.55 1.57 2.25
C GLU A 119 18.27 0.22 1.58
N ARG A 120 19.05 -0.81 1.92
CA ARG A 120 18.88 -2.15 1.33
C ARG A 120 17.50 -2.75 1.62
N LYS A 121 16.96 -2.55 2.82
CA LYS A 121 15.59 -2.98 3.15
C LYS A 121 14.57 -2.29 2.25
N THR A 122 14.71 -0.99 2.04
CA THR A 122 13.81 -0.19 1.19
C THR A 122 13.86 -0.67 -0.26
N GLU A 123 15.04 -0.97 -0.79
CA GLU A 123 15.21 -1.54 -2.14
C GLU A 123 14.51 -2.89 -2.30
N ILE A 124 14.63 -3.78 -1.30
CA ILE A 124 13.97 -5.09 -1.33
C ILE A 124 12.45 -4.94 -1.20
N GLU A 125 11.96 -4.05 -0.33
CA GLU A 125 10.53 -3.76 -0.21
C GLU A 125 9.97 -3.19 -1.52
N ALA A 126 10.72 -2.33 -2.22
CA ALA A 126 10.35 -1.83 -3.54
C ALA A 126 10.34 -2.93 -4.62
N GLN A 127 11.21 -3.93 -4.54
CA GLN A 127 11.17 -5.10 -5.43
C GLN A 127 9.94 -5.96 -5.15
N ILE A 128 9.63 -6.21 -3.87
CA ILE A 128 8.47 -7.00 -3.44
C ILE A 128 7.16 -6.40 -3.96
N VAL A 129 6.98 -5.07 -3.86
CA VAL A 129 5.75 -4.38 -4.30
C VAL A 129 5.50 -4.50 -5.80
N LYS A 130 6.54 -4.75 -6.62
CA LYS A 130 6.41 -4.92 -8.07
C LYS A 130 5.82 -6.28 -8.48
N PHE A 131 5.81 -7.26 -7.58
CA PHE A 131 5.28 -8.58 -7.90
C PHE A 131 3.76 -8.52 -8.11
N GLN A 132 3.32 -8.95 -9.28
CA GLN A 132 1.93 -9.29 -9.57
C GLN A 132 1.83 -10.82 -9.60
N LEU A 133 0.99 -11.38 -8.73
CA LEU A 133 0.77 -12.82 -8.58
C LEU A 133 -0.57 -13.27 -9.16
#